data_AF-A0A0M4LC47-F1
#
_entry.id   AF-A0A0M4LC47-F1
#
_cell.length_a   1.000
_cell.length_b   1.000
_cell.length_c   1.000
_cell.angle_alpha   90.00
_cell.angle_beta   90.00
_cell.angle_gamma   90.00
#
_symmetry.space_group_name_H-M   'P 1'
#
loop_
_entity.id
_entity.type
_entity.pdbx_description
1 polymer ?
#
loop_
_entity_poly.entity_id
_entity_poly.type
_entity_poly.pdbx_seq_one_letter_code
_entity_poly.pdbx_strand_id
1 'polypeptide(L)'
;MATSTSLAATLAMHEFGDSAMMLTVRDDSQAVRRTVIATVRSALLPRLPFGVRDAVAGLESLLIEFDPWQWRPDNLRRCWG
;
A
#
# COMPACT_ATOMS: atom_id res chain seq x y z
N MET A 1 -0.71 26.12 -4.67
CA MET A 1 -1.55 25.50 -3.63
C MET A 1 -1.69 24.03 -3.98
N ALA A 2 -0.86 23.16 -3.40
CA ALA A 2 -0.99 21.73 -3.64
C ALA A 2 -2.11 21.22 -2.72
N THR A 3 -3.26 20.92 -3.31
CA THR A 3 -4.35 20.20 -2.63
C THR A 3 -3.79 18.84 -2.22
N SER A 4 -3.65 18.62 -0.91
CA SER A 4 -3.38 17.30 -0.33
C SER A 4 -4.60 16.41 -0.58
N THR A 5 -4.75 15.92 -1.80
CA THR A 5 -5.55 14.74 -2.06
C THR A 5 -4.87 13.62 -1.28
N SER A 6 -5.53 13.11 -0.25
CA SER A 6 -4.99 12.05 0.59
C SER A 6 -4.49 10.91 -0.30
N LEU A 7 -3.23 10.50 -0.13
CA LEU A 7 -2.62 9.38 -0.85
C LEU A 7 -3.48 8.11 -0.66
N ALA A 8 -4.13 7.98 0.50
CA ALA A 8 -5.09 6.92 0.79
C ALA A 8 -6.35 6.95 -0.08
N ALA A 9 -6.82 8.12 -0.51
CA ALA A 9 -7.96 8.21 -1.43
C ALA A 9 -7.61 7.71 -2.85
N THR A 10 -6.33 7.84 -3.22
CA THR A 10 -5.79 7.46 -4.53
C THR A 10 -5.42 5.98 -4.58
N LEU A 11 -5.07 5.39 -3.44
CA LEU A 11 -4.72 3.97 -3.33
C LEU A 11 -5.99 3.11 -3.20
N ALA A 12 -5.96 1.96 -3.84
CA ALA A 12 -6.89 0.86 -3.56
C ALA A 12 -6.14 -0.24 -2.82
N MET A 13 -6.77 -0.78 -1.79
CA MET A 13 -6.25 -1.87 -0.98
C MET A 13 -7.14 -3.10 -1.18
N HIS A 14 -6.50 -4.21 -1.54
CA HIS A 14 -7.15 -5.49 -1.76
C HIS A 14 -6.54 -6.52 -0.83
N GLU A 15 -7.37 -7.35 -0.22
CA GLU A 15 -6.89 -8.53 0.50
C GLU A 15 -6.23 -9.49 -0.49
N PHE A 16 -5.08 -10.03 -0.12
CA PHE A 16 -4.33 -10.99 -0.92
C PHE A 16 -3.98 -12.19 -0.05
N GLY A 17 -4.88 -13.18 -0.02
CA GLY A 17 -4.82 -14.25 0.97
C GLY A 17 -5.14 -13.74 2.37
N ASP A 18 -4.64 -14.46 3.38
CA ASP A 18 -4.92 -14.21 4.80
C ASP A 18 -3.86 -13.35 5.50
N SER A 19 -2.71 -13.17 4.87
CA SER A 19 -1.49 -12.62 5.46
C SER A 19 -0.82 -11.54 4.59
N ALA A 20 -1.50 -11.10 3.52
CA ALA A 20 -1.02 -10.00 2.71
C ALA A 20 -2.14 -9.08 2.22
N MET A 21 -1.76 -7.83 1.96
CA MET A 21 -2.57 -6.82 1.28
C MET A 21 -1.85 -6.38 0.02
N MET A 22 -2.59 -6.27 -1.08
CA MET A 22 -2.09 -5.65 -2.30
C MET A 22 -2.59 -4.21 -2.38
N LEU A 23 -1.65 -3.28 -2.48
CA LEU A 23 -1.92 -1.88 -2.81
C LEU A 23 -1.81 -1.68 -4.32
N THR A 24 -2.79 -0.99 -4.88
CA THR A 24 -2.84 -0.54 -6.28
C THR A 24 -3.24 0.94 -6.32
N VAL A 25 -3.18 1.56 -7.49
CA VAL A 25 -3.51 2.98 -7.69
C VAL A 25 -4.74 3.09 -8.58
N ARG A 26 -5.74 3.86 -8.12
CA ARG A 26 -6.99 4.13 -8.86
C ARG A 26 -6.78 5.22 -9.90
N ASP A 27 -6.12 4.87 -11.00
CA ASP A 27 -5.90 5.78 -12.12
C ASP A 27 -5.83 5.00 -13.43
N ASP A 28 -6.41 5.52 -14.51
CA ASP A 28 -6.40 4.88 -15.84
C ASP A 28 -5.03 4.99 -16.51
N SER A 29 -4.23 6.00 -16.16
CA SER A 29 -2.90 6.22 -16.71
C SER A 29 -1.86 5.30 -16.07
N GLN A 30 -1.30 4.41 -16.88
CA GLN A 30 -0.20 3.54 -16.49
C GLN A 30 1.01 4.33 -15.95
N ALA A 31 1.36 5.46 -16.56
CA ALA A 31 2.48 6.27 -16.12
C ALA A 31 2.26 6.83 -14.71
N VAL A 32 1.03 7.23 -14.39
CA VAL A 32 0.65 7.71 -13.06
C VAL A 32 0.73 6.57 -12.05
N ARG A 33 0.12 5.42 -12.33
CA ARG A 33 0.16 4.26 -11.42
C ARG A 33 1.58 3.86 -11.05
N ARG A 34 2.47 3.76 -12.04
CA ARG A 34 3.89 3.42 -11.84
C ARG A 34 4.62 4.44 -10.98
N THR A 35 4.42 5.73 -11.28
CA THR A 35 5.06 6.82 -10.53
C THR A 35 4.62 6.84 -9.08
N VAL A 36 3.32 6.67 -8.83
CA VAL A 36 2.76 6.65 -7.48
C VAL A 36 3.26 5.43 -6.70
N ILE A 37 3.23 4.22 -7.29
CA ILE A 37 3.74 3.01 -6.61
C ILE A 37 5.23 3.12 -6.31
N ALA A 38 6.05 3.65 -7.23
CA ALA A 38 7.47 3.89 -6.98
C ALA A 38 7.69 4.87 -5.82
N THR A 39 6.86 5.90 -5.71
CA THR A 39 6.90 6.89 -4.62
C THR A 39 6.51 6.25 -3.30
N VAL A 40 5.39 5.52 -3.26
CA VAL A 40 4.92 4.80 -2.06
C VAL A 40 5.96 3.80 -1.59
N ARG A 41 6.52 3.00 -2.50
CA ARG A 41 7.59 2.04 -2.20
C ARG A 41 8.78 2.73 -1.53
N SER A 42 9.25 3.83 -2.11
CA SER A 42 10.42 4.57 -1.61
C SER A 42 10.18 5.16 -0.22
N ALA A 43 8.94 5.51 0.10
CA ALA A 43 8.56 6.01 1.43
C ALA A 43 8.35 4.87 2.45
N LEU A 44 7.80 3.73 2.03
CA LEU A 44 7.38 2.65 2.91
C LEU A 44 8.53 1.69 3.27
N LEU A 45 9.36 1.28 2.29
CA LEU A 45 10.41 0.29 2.51
C LEU A 45 11.41 0.67 3.62
N PRO A 46 11.84 1.95 3.76
CA PRO A 46 12.74 2.33 4.85
C PRO A 46 12.07 2.34 6.23
N ARG A 47 10.74 2.28 6.30
CA ARG A 47 9.94 2.49 7.52
C ARG A 47 8.73 1.56 7.53
N LEU A 48 8.97 0.26 7.42
CA LEU A 48 7.89 -0.72 7.49
C LEU A 48 7.17 -0.61 8.85
N PRO A 49 5.83 -0.48 8.85
CA PRO A 49 5.05 -0.44 10.08
C PRO A 49 5.23 -1.72 10.91
N PHE A 50 5.12 -1.60 12.24
CA PHE A 50 5.19 -2.76 13.14
C PHE A 50 4.17 -3.83 12.73
N GLY A 51 4.61 -5.08 12.55
CA GLY A 51 3.77 -6.21 12.13
C GLY A 51 3.77 -6.47 10.62
N VAL A 52 4.28 -5.54 9.81
CA VAL A 52 4.64 -5.80 8.40
C VAL A 52 5.94 -6.59 8.39
N ARG A 53 5.93 -7.75 7.71
CA ARG A 53 7.08 -8.65 7.59
C ARG A 53 7.90 -8.31 6.35
N ASP A 54 7.22 -8.03 5.25
CA ASP A 54 7.86 -7.69 3.98
C ASP A 54 6.97 -6.80 3.12
N ALA A 55 7.56 -6.11 2.15
CA ALA A 55 6.83 -5.44 1.10
C ALA A 55 7.52 -5.65 -0.25
N VAL A 56 6.81 -6.29 -1.18
CA VAL A 56 7.29 -6.62 -2.51
C VAL A 56 6.68 -5.66 -3.52
N ALA A 57 7.54 -4.90 -4.21
CA ALA A 57 7.09 -3.95 -5.22
C ALA A 57 6.96 -4.60 -6.60
N GLY A 58 5.74 -4.58 -7.14
CA GLY A 58 5.50 -4.75 -8.57
C GLY A 58 5.68 -3.42 -9.33
N LEU A 59 5.43 -3.45 -10.64
CA LEU A 59 5.49 -2.25 -11.49
C LEU A 59 4.35 -1.27 -11.19
N GLU A 60 3.16 -1.79 -10.87
CA GLU A 60 1.92 -1.02 -10.68
C GLU A 60 1.17 -1.40 -9.41
N SER A 61 1.83 -2.16 -8.53
CA SER A 61 1.29 -2.60 -7.25
C SER A 61 2.39 -2.76 -6.21
N LEU A 62 1.98 -2.81 -4.94
CA LEU A 62 2.84 -3.11 -3.82
C LEU A 62 2.15 -4.18 -2.98
N LEU A 63 2.75 -5.36 -2.87
CA LEU A 63 2.28 -6.40 -1.95
C LEU A 63 2.91 -6.12 -0.59
N ILE A 64 2.09 -6.09 0.45
CA ILE A 64 2.51 -5.92 1.84
C ILE A 64 2.16 -7.20 2.58
N GLU A 65 3.16 -7.92 3.04
CA GLU A 65 3.01 -9.12 3.85
C GLU A 65 3.09 -8.77 5.33
N PHE A 66 2.20 -9.36 6.13
CA PHE A 66 2.14 -9.12 7.56
C PHE A 66 1.98 -10.42 8.34
N ASP A 67 2.26 -10.37 9.64
CA ASP A 67 1.99 -11.50 10.53
C ASP A 67 0.50 -11.52 10.90
N PRO A 68 -0.29 -12.50 10.43
CA PRO A 68 -1.72 -12.54 10.67
C PRO A 68 -2.07 -12.78 12.16
N TRP A 69 -1.11 -13.24 12.95
CA TRP A 69 -1.26 -13.40 14.40
C TRP A 69 -1.14 -12.08 15.16
N GLN A 70 -0.47 -11.10 14.57
CA GLN A 70 -0.32 -9.75 15.13
C GLN A 70 -1.30 -8.75 14.50
N TRP A 71 -1.69 -8.96 13.24
CA TRP A 71 -2.54 -8.05 12.47
C TRP A 71 -3.66 -8.81 11.74
N ARG A 72 -4.91 -8.34 11.90
CA ARG A 72 -6.01 -8.72 11.00
C ARG A 72 -6.17 -7.66 9.89
N PRO A 73 -6.69 -8.01 8.69
CA PRO A 73 -6.88 -7.06 7.58
C PRO A 73 -7.61 -5.77 7.98
N ASP A 74 -8.54 -5.85 8.93
CA ASP A 74 -9.29 -4.70 9.47
C ASP A 74 -8.41 -3.64 10.16
N ASN A 75 -7.23 -4.01 10.68
CA ASN A 75 -6.31 -3.08 11.34
C ASN A 75 -5.58 -2.18 10.33
N LEU A 76 -5.27 -2.69 9.12
CA LEU A 76 -4.60 -1.91 8.06
C LEU A 76 -5.49 -0.77 7.54
N ARG A 77 -6.81 -0.97 7.51
CA ARG A 77 -7.76 0.06 7.07
C ARG A 77 -7.81 1.26 8.02
N ARG A 78 -7.51 1.08 9.31
CA ARG A 78 -7.54 2.17 10.32
C ARG A 78 -6.26 3.01 10.36
N CYS A 79 -5.12 2.46 9.96
CA CYS A 79 -3.84 3.20 9.96
C CYS A 79 -3.69 4.16 8.75
N TRP A 80 -4.52 3.97 7.73
CA TRP A 80 -4.47 4.73 6.47
C TRP A 80 -5.81 5.37 6.09
N GLY A 81 -6.80 5.32 6.98
CA GLY A 81 -8.11 5.99 6.83
C GLY A 81 -8.07 7.42 7.35
#